data_AF-A0A5C4MS34-F1
#
_entry.id   AF-A0A5C4MS34-F1
#
_cell.length_a   1.000
_cell.length_b   1.000
_cell.length_c   1.000
_cell.angle_alpha   90.00
_cell.angle_beta   90.00
_cell.angle_gamma   90.00
#
_symmetry.space_group_name_H-M   'P 1'
#
loop_
_entity.id
_entity.type
_entity.pdbx_description
1 polymer ?
#
loop_
_entity_poly.entity_id
_entity_poly.type
_entity_poly.pdbx_seq_one_letter_code
_entity_poly.pdbx_strand_id
1 'polypeptide(L)'
;MRRTAVHGSALPDAIQGSLAKDILFGLAADDSLIGDGALTRGPGAGHARLIGADDILNGGGGSDAILGDGRATIGHAIVEGRRISGEGSAVILGGNDMLQGGEGDDRLYGEGVAAVEEAGAVGAARMVGGLDRVDGGAGNDLIFGDGEVASFTHAELVGGTDLLTGGRGADTLYGDGTADSFSSAVLTGGKDKLHGGEGNDTLYGDGAAMVSTFGTATLSGGHDTLTGSDGNNLLFGDGTVTIQTGSTGWLMGGDDLLTAGTGNDVLWGDGTSTGPTGRADGSSPDLSGGDDRLDAGDGANLLYGDGVAAGSLAGGHDALHAGSGNDVLWGDGSGASVDGGNDLLAAGEGNNTLWGDGRALSLFGRLEGGDDVLTAGRGRDTLYGDGEALGAFSATLTGGNDDLSGGAGDDILWGDGLASNASSSTLNGGNDHLFGGAGNDLIHGDGTAFGGTATLNGGIDRIVGGKGDDTLWGDGQATTGGAAGVVAGGADVFVFRAMDGRDRIMDFRGAEGDRLDLRAAALSWNDLDSTRDGLLDADDAFVDASGDGLAIDLGAALGQGARGLQMLSLSHVAGLTETDLLLA
;
A
#
# COMPACT_ATOMS: atom_id res chain seq x y z
N MET A 1 -14.18 -43.38 -3.22
CA MET A 1 -15.43 -44.02 -2.74
C MET A 1 -16.60 -43.43 -3.53
N ARG A 2 -17.83 -43.96 -3.44
CA ARG A 2 -18.99 -43.41 -4.17
C ARG A 2 -19.48 -42.14 -3.47
N ARG A 3 -19.78 -41.08 -4.24
CA ARG A 3 -20.47 -39.89 -3.73
C ARG A 3 -21.97 -40.16 -3.58
N THR A 4 -22.63 -39.64 -2.54
CA THR A 4 -24.10 -39.61 -2.48
C THR A 4 -24.60 -38.40 -3.25
N ALA A 5 -25.74 -38.50 -3.94
CA ALA A 5 -26.31 -37.37 -4.66
C ALA A 5 -27.70 -37.06 -4.13
N VAL A 6 -27.95 -35.79 -3.80
CA VAL A 6 -29.25 -35.27 -3.35
C VAL A 6 -29.64 -34.09 -4.23
N HIS A 7 -30.90 -34.07 -4.66
CA HIS A 7 -31.45 -33.00 -5.47
C HIS A 7 -32.65 -32.39 -4.75
N GLY A 8 -32.67 -31.07 -4.68
CA GLY A 8 -33.79 -30.25 -4.25
C GLY A 8 -34.91 -30.21 -5.28
N SER A 9 -35.72 -29.18 -5.16
CA SER A 9 -36.99 -28.99 -5.84
C SER A 9 -36.97 -27.68 -6.63
N ALA A 10 -38.09 -26.98 -6.72
CA ALA A 10 -38.12 -25.63 -7.31
C ALA A 10 -38.67 -24.62 -6.28
N LEU A 11 -38.55 -25.00 -5.01
CA LEU A 11 -39.00 -24.30 -3.82
C LEU A 11 -37.81 -24.28 -2.86
N PRO A 12 -37.78 -23.33 -1.91
CA PRO A 12 -36.74 -23.29 -0.90
C PRO A 12 -36.55 -24.63 -0.18
N ASP A 13 -35.35 -25.18 -0.29
CA ASP A 13 -34.93 -26.45 0.26
C ASP A 13 -33.85 -26.27 1.34
N ALA A 14 -33.85 -27.19 2.31
CA ALA A 14 -32.78 -27.33 3.28
C ALA A 14 -32.19 -28.73 3.14
N ILE A 15 -31.04 -28.81 2.47
CA ILE A 15 -30.38 -30.05 2.09
C ILE A 15 -29.15 -30.23 2.96
N GLN A 16 -29.09 -31.37 3.64
CA GLN A 16 -27.95 -31.75 4.47
C GLN A 16 -27.39 -33.07 3.96
N GLY A 17 -26.09 -33.09 3.66
CA GLY A 17 -25.35 -34.29 3.33
C GLY A 17 -24.99 -35.12 4.56
N SER A 18 -24.10 -36.07 4.33
CA SER A 18 -23.55 -37.04 5.25
C SER A 18 -22.11 -36.69 5.57
N LEU A 19 -21.49 -37.40 6.52
CA LEU A 19 -20.07 -37.20 6.89
C LEU A 19 -19.07 -37.76 5.83
N ALA A 20 -19.46 -37.79 4.56
CA ALA A 20 -18.72 -38.42 3.48
C ALA A 20 -19.08 -37.70 2.18
N LYS A 21 -18.13 -37.74 1.24
CA LYS A 21 -18.25 -37.06 -0.07
C LYS A 21 -19.65 -37.12 -0.68
N ASP A 22 -20.25 -35.97 -0.90
CA ASP A 22 -21.60 -35.80 -1.39
C ASP A 22 -21.65 -34.88 -2.63
N ILE A 23 -22.83 -34.83 -3.23
CA ILE A 23 -23.21 -33.93 -4.32
C ILE A 23 -24.61 -33.42 -4.01
N LEU A 24 -24.75 -32.13 -3.74
CA LEU A 24 -26.01 -31.49 -3.39
C LEU A 24 -26.39 -30.46 -4.46
N PHE A 25 -27.65 -30.47 -4.89
CA PHE A 25 -28.20 -29.50 -5.84
C PHE A 25 -29.46 -28.86 -5.27
N GLY A 26 -29.49 -27.52 -5.12
CA GLY A 26 -30.68 -26.76 -4.73
C GLY A 26 -31.70 -26.65 -5.87
N LEU A 27 -31.18 -26.31 -7.06
CA LEU A 27 -31.86 -26.09 -8.34
C LEU A 27 -32.46 -24.69 -8.51
N ALA A 28 -33.49 -24.32 -7.75
CA ALA A 28 -34.19 -23.05 -7.91
C ALA A 28 -34.92 -22.61 -6.65
N ALA A 29 -35.00 -21.29 -6.44
CA ALA A 29 -35.36 -20.57 -5.22
C ALA A 29 -34.23 -20.56 -4.16
N ASP A 30 -34.44 -19.79 -3.10
CA ASP A 30 -33.45 -19.59 -2.04
C ASP A 30 -33.27 -20.89 -1.21
N ASP A 31 -32.14 -21.56 -1.39
CA ASP A 31 -31.82 -22.87 -0.82
C ASP A 31 -30.74 -22.79 0.27
N SER A 32 -30.72 -23.78 1.15
CA SER A 32 -29.65 -23.97 2.14
C SER A 32 -29.03 -25.35 2.00
N LEU A 33 -27.73 -25.39 1.69
CA LEU A 33 -26.97 -26.61 1.43
C LEU A 33 -25.84 -26.73 2.46
N ILE A 34 -25.71 -27.90 3.08
CA ILE A 34 -24.64 -28.20 4.06
C ILE A 34 -24.09 -29.59 3.76
N GLY A 35 -22.80 -29.74 3.47
CA GLY A 35 -22.20 -31.03 3.12
C GLY A 35 -22.15 -32.01 4.28
N ASP A 36 -21.30 -31.79 5.27
CA ASP A 36 -21.10 -32.71 6.41
C ASP A 36 -21.98 -32.42 7.63
N GLY A 37 -22.81 -31.38 7.54
CA GLY A 37 -23.89 -31.11 8.48
C GLY A 37 -23.51 -30.29 9.72
N ALA A 38 -24.38 -30.31 10.72
CA ALA A 38 -24.22 -29.50 11.93
C ALA A 38 -24.07 -30.36 13.21
N LEU A 39 -23.03 -30.08 13.98
CA LEU A 39 -22.75 -30.68 15.29
C LEU A 39 -22.81 -29.61 16.38
N THR A 40 -23.93 -29.57 17.11
CA THR A 40 -24.08 -28.74 18.31
C THR A 40 -23.96 -29.59 19.58
N ARG A 41 -23.09 -29.18 20.50
CA ARG A 41 -22.99 -29.78 21.84
C ARG A 41 -23.30 -28.76 22.94
N GLY A 42 -23.84 -29.24 24.05
CA GLY A 42 -24.06 -28.41 25.24
C GLY A 42 -22.78 -28.13 26.03
N PRO A 43 -22.85 -27.22 27.03
CA PRO A 43 -21.71 -26.86 27.89
C PRO A 43 -21.20 -28.07 28.67
N GLY A 44 -19.88 -28.21 28.76
CA GLY A 44 -19.21 -29.30 29.49
C GLY A 44 -19.32 -30.68 28.83
N ALA A 45 -19.85 -30.77 27.60
CA ALA A 45 -19.98 -32.02 26.84
C ALA A 45 -18.72 -32.39 26.02
N GLY A 46 -17.58 -31.74 26.28
CA GLY A 46 -16.29 -31.98 25.61
C GLY A 46 -16.15 -31.25 24.27
N HIS A 47 -15.69 -31.96 23.24
CA HIS A 47 -15.34 -31.40 21.93
C HIS A 47 -16.47 -31.60 20.91
N ALA A 48 -16.94 -30.52 20.28
CA ALA A 48 -17.68 -30.57 19.02
C ALA A 48 -16.62 -30.57 17.90
N ARG A 49 -16.41 -31.73 17.27
CA ARG A 49 -15.43 -31.89 16.20
C ARG A 49 -16.13 -32.40 14.94
N LEU A 50 -16.05 -31.62 13.87
CA LEU A 50 -16.40 -31.99 12.51
C LEU A 50 -15.11 -32.31 11.75
N ILE A 51 -15.18 -33.28 10.85
CA ILE A 51 -14.12 -33.56 9.88
C ILE A 51 -14.83 -33.58 8.55
N GLY A 52 -14.50 -32.61 7.72
CA GLY A 52 -15.01 -32.41 6.39
C GLY A 52 -14.67 -33.52 5.42
N ALA A 53 -15.51 -33.67 4.41
CA ALA A 53 -15.27 -34.51 3.26
C ALA A 53 -15.41 -33.67 1.99
N ASP A 54 -14.56 -33.95 0.99
CA ASP A 54 -14.59 -33.22 -0.28
C ASP A 54 -15.97 -33.32 -0.96
N ASP A 55 -16.73 -32.24 -0.96
CA ASP A 55 -18.12 -32.16 -1.40
C ASP A 55 -18.29 -31.32 -2.67
N ILE A 56 -19.47 -31.44 -3.30
CA ILE A 56 -19.86 -30.65 -4.47
C ILE A 56 -21.26 -30.10 -4.24
N LEU A 57 -21.38 -28.79 -4.09
CA LEU A 57 -22.65 -28.14 -3.79
C LEU A 57 -22.95 -27.11 -4.88
N ASN A 58 -24.20 -27.08 -5.34
CA ASN A 58 -24.67 -26.12 -6.34
C ASN A 58 -26.05 -25.59 -5.92
N GLY A 59 -26.13 -24.29 -5.65
CA GLY A 59 -27.35 -23.59 -5.24
C GLY A 59 -28.36 -23.55 -6.39
N GLY A 60 -27.96 -22.97 -7.51
CA GLY A 60 -28.71 -22.98 -8.75
C GLY A 60 -29.24 -21.60 -9.08
N GLY A 61 -30.38 -21.21 -8.56
CA GLY A 61 -30.85 -19.84 -8.71
C GLY A 61 -31.79 -19.46 -7.60
N GLY A 62 -31.79 -18.20 -7.18
CA GLY A 62 -32.25 -17.81 -5.85
C GLY A 62 -31.05 -17.39 -5.01
N SER A 63 -31.30 -16.75 -3.86
CA SER A 63 -30.24 -16.36 -2.94
C SER A 63 -29.96 -17.50 -1.97
N ASP A 64 -28.86 -18.21 -2.21
CA ASP A 64 -28.53 -19.47 -1.57
C ASP A 64 -27.55 -19.32 -0.41
N ALA A 65 -27.59 -20.26 0.53
CA ALA A 65 -26.64 -20.37 1.64
C ALA A 65 -25.96 -21.74 1.62
N ILE A 66 -24.68 -21.76 1.25
CA ILE A 66 -23.91 -22.97 0.98
C ILE A 66 -22.74 -23.06 1.97
N LEU A 67 -22.66 -24.18 2.69
CA LEU A 67 -21.52 -24.54 3.54
C LEU A 67 -20.96 -25.85 2.99
N GLY A 68 -19.73 -25.85 2.49
CA GLY A 68 -19.09 -27.05 1.95
C GLY A 68 -19.03 -28.15 3.00
N ASP A 69 -18.43 -27.86 4.16
CA ASP A 69 -18.51 -28.70 5.33
C ASP A 69 -19.81 -28.44 6.14
N GLY A 70 -19.76 -27.48 7.07
CA GLY A 70 -20.85 -27.29 8.02
C GLY A 70 -20.48 -26.64 9.33
N ARG A 71 -21.13 -27.05 10.41
CA ARG A 71 -21.11 -26.30 11.68
C ARG A 71 -20.64 -27.13 12.85
N ALA A 72 -19.67 -26.63 13.60
CA ALA A 72 -19.28 -27.15 14.90
C ALA A 72 -19.55 -26.08 15.96
N THR A 73 -20.51 -26.33 16.86
CA THR A 73 -20.92 -25.33 17.86
C THR A 73 -20.94 -25.91 19.27
N ILE A 74 -20.35 -25.18 20.21
CA ILE A 74 -20.62 -25.34 21.65
C ILE A 74 -21.65 -24.29 22.06
N GLY A 75 -22.88 -24.75 22.29
CA GLY A 75 -24.01 -23.90 22.64
C GLY A 75 -24.27 -23.82 24.15
N HIS A 76 -25.27 -23.03 24.53
CA HIS A 76 -25.69 -22.89 25.94
C HIS A 76 -26.46 -24.11 26.47
N ALA A 77 -26.37 -24.37 27.78
CA ALA A 77 -27.34 -25.17 28.52
C ALA A 77 -27.85 -24.41 29.74
N ILE A 78 -29.16 -24.53 29.93
CA ILE A 78 -29.87 -24.06 31.12
C ILE A 78 -30.30 -25.31 31.87
N VAL A 79 -29.68 -25.57 33.02
CA VAL A 79 -30.10 -26.64 33.94
C VAL A 79 -30.77 -25.97 35.13
N GLU A 80 -32.03 -26.32 35.38
CA GLU A 80 -32.84 -25.78 36.48
C GLU A 80 -32.93 -24.24 36.51
N GLY A 81 -32.98 -23.60 35.34
CA GLY A 81 -33.07 -22.13 35.22
C GLY A 81 -31.74 -21.39 35.45
N ARG A 82 -30.63 -22.13 35.66
CA ARG A 82 -29.28 -21.56 35.75
C ARG A 82 -28.49 -21.91 34.49
N ARG A 83 -27.84 -20.89 33.91
CA ARG A 83 -26.78 -21.11 32.90
C ARG A 83 -25.64 -21.86 33.57
N ILE A 84 -25.33 -23.06 33.07
CA ILE A 84 -24.16 -23.83 33.48
C ILE A 84 -23.02 -23.55 32.51
N SER A 85 -21.83 -23.30 33.06
CA SER A 85 -20.60 -23.08 32.31
C SER A 85 -19.73 -24.34 32.28
N GLY A 86 -19.03 -24.58 31.18
CA GLY A 86 -18.11 -25.71 31.04
C GLY A 86 -17.02 -25.48 29.99
N GLU A 87 -15.93 -26.23 30.10
CA GLU A 87 -14.89 -26.28 29.05
C GLU A 87 -15.41 -27.07 27.83
N GLY A 88 -15.14 -26.56 26.64
CA GLY A 88 -15.49 -27.22 25.38
C GLY A 88 -14.76 -26.58 24.20
N SER A 89 -14.52 -27.35 23.14
CA SER A 89 -13.94 -26.81 21.92
C SER A 89 -14.81 -27.12 20.71
N ALA A 90 -14.93 -26.15 19.83
CA ALA A 90 -15.47 -26.32 18.49
C ALA A 90 -14.30 -26.47 17.53
N VAL A 91 -14.26 -27.56 16.77
CA VAL A 91 -13.19 -27.82 15.80
C VAL A 91 -13.80 -28.25 14.47
N ILE A 92 -13.42 -27.58 13.40
CA ILE A 92 -13.61 -28.03 12.02
C ILE A 92 -12.22 -28.37 11.46
N LEU A 93 -12.13 -29.51 10.78
CA LEU A 93 -10.98 -29.88 9.96
C LEU A 93 -11.54 -30.05 8.56
N GLY A 94 -11.19 -29.12 7.70
CA GLY A 94 -11.90 -28.83 6.48
C GLY A 94 -11.84 -29.88 5.39
N GLY A 95 -12.84 -29.82 4.52
CA GLY A 95 -12.98 -30.56 3.28
C GLY A 95 -12.08 -30.03 2.17
N ASN A 96 -12.39 -30.37 0.92
CA ASN A 96 -11.78 -29.74 -0.25
C ASN A 96 -12.92 -29.67 -1.26
N ASP A 97 -13.65 -28.57 -1.25
CA ASP A 97 -15.01 -28.51 -1.71
C ASP A 97 -15.13 -27.72 -3.01
N MET A 98 -16.19 -28.03 -3.76
CA MET A 98 -16.53 -27.30 -4.98
C MET A 98 -17.93 -26.72 -4.83
N LEU A 99 -18.01 -25.41 -4.68
CA LEU A 99 -19.24 -24.69 -4.43
C LEU A 99 -19.60 -23.82 -5.64
N GLN A 100 -20.88 -23.76 -5.96
CA GLN A 100 -21.42 -22.88 -6.99
C GLN A 100 -22.72 -22.24 -6.50
N GLY A 101 -22.78 -20.91 -6.46
CA GLY A 101 -23.96 -20.14 -6.06
C GLY A 101 -25.01 -20.18 -7.16
N GLY A 102 -24.77 -19.45 -8.25
CA GLY A 102 -25.60 -19.49 -9.45
C GLY A 102 -26.16 -18.11 -9.79
N GLU A 103 -27.48 -17.96 -9.82
CA GLU A 103 -28.14 -16.65 -9.94
C GLU A 103 -28.69 -16.21 -8.59
N GLY A 104 -28.43 -15.00 -8.13
CA GLY A 104 -28.93 -14.49 -6.85
C GLY A 104 -27.79 -14.00 -5.98
N ASP A 105 -28.13 -13.29 -4.90
CA ASP A 105 -27.12 -12.85 -3.93
C ASP A 105 -26.84 -14.00 -2.95
N ASP A 106 -25.72 -14.69 -3.12
CA ASP A 106 -25.40 -15.94 -2.46
C ASP A 106 -24.45 -15.77 -1.26
N ARG A 107 -24.46 -16.75 -0.36
CA ARG A 107 -23.49 -16.87 0.75
C ARG A 107 -22.80 -18.22 0.68
N LEU A 108 -21.51 -18.22 0.40
CA LEU A 108 -20.72 -19.42 0.22
C LEU A 108 -19.57 -19.46 1.22
N TYR A 109 -19.43 -20.60 1.88
CA TYR A 109 -18.35 -20.90 2.82
C TYR A 109 -17.76 -22.24 2.40
N GLY A 110 -16.49 -22.28 1.97
CA GLY A 110 -15.84 -23.55 1.63
C GLY A 110 -15.91 -24.53 2.79
N GLU A 111 -15.77 -24.03 4.02
CA GLU A 111 -15.99 -24.82 5.22
C GLU A 111 -17.34 -24.52 5.88
N GLY A 112 -17.38 -23.50 6.75
CA GLY A 112 -18.58 -23.16 7.50
C GLY A 112 -18.29 -22.44 8.80
N VAL A 113 -18.81 -22.93 9.93
CA VAL A 113 -18.78 -22.16 11.19
C VAL A 113 -18.33 -22.99 12.38
N ALA A 114 -17.23 -22.58 13.00
CA ALA A 114 -16.74 -23.11 14.28
C ALA A 114 -16.98 -22.08 15.39
N ALA A 115 -17.91 -22.35 16.31
CA ALA A 115 -18.30 -21.37 17.32
C ALA A 115 -18.39 -21.92 18.76
N VAL A 116 -17.92 -21.13 19.72
CA VAL A 116 -18.19 -21.31 21.16
C VAL A 116 -19.01 -20.11 21.64
N GLU A 117 -20.33 -20.27 21.73
CA GLU A 117 -21.28 -19.18 21.97
C GLU A 117 -21.43 -18.78 23.46
N GLU A 118 -20.62 -19.34 24.36
CA GLU A 118 -20.77 -19.12 25.81
C GLU A 118 -19.96 -17.91 26.31
N ALA A 119 -20.68 -16.84 26.69
CA ALA A 119 -20.10 -15.73 27.45
C ALA A 119 -19.52 -16.22 28.80
N GLY A 120 -18.19 -16.25 28.92
CA GLY A 120 -17.47 -16.72 30.11
C GLY A 120 -17.02 -18.19 30.09
N ALA A 121 -17.22 -18.93 28.99
CA ALA A 121 -16.60 -20.25 28.82
C ALA A 121 -15.09 -20.14 28.59
N VAL A 122 -14.36 -21.15 29.08
CA VAL A 122 -12.94 -21.41 28.83
C VAL A 122 -12.74 -22.30 27.59
N GLY A 123 -13.46 -22.00 26.50
CA GLY A 123 -13.50 -22.83 25.30
C GLY A 123 -12.80 -22.21 24.10
N ALA A 124 -12.16 -23.03 23.27
CA ALA A 124 -11.50 -22.61 22.04
C ALA A 124 -12.30 -23.04 20.80
N ALA A 125 -12.41 -22.15 19.82
CA ALA A 125 -12.88 -22.50 18.49
C ALA A 125 -11.67 -22.55 17.55
N ARG A 126 -11.58 -23.60 16.75
CA ARG A 126 -10.51 -23.78 15.77
C ARG A 126 -11.09 -24.27 14.44
N MET A 127 -10.58 -23.73 13.34
CA MET A 127 -10.80 -24.25 12.00
C MET A 127 -9.43 -24.43 11.33
N VAL A 128 -9.34 -25.46 10.50
CA VAL A 128 -8.22 -25.65 9.57
C VAL A 128 -8.87 -25.84 8.22
N GLY A 129 -8.57 -24.92 7.32
CA GLY A 129 -9.12 -24.79 5.99
C GLY A 129 -8.74 -25.89 5.02
N GLY A 130 -9.53 -25.95 3.97
CA GLY A 130 -9.48 -26.90 2.88
C GLY A 130 -8.65 -26.41 1.70
N LEU A 131 -8.89 -27.00 0.54
CA LEU A 131 -8.44 -26.47 -0.74
C LEU A 131 -9.68 -26.35 -1.61
N ASP A 132 -10.31 -25.19 -1.55
CA ASP A 132 -11.67 -25.00 -2.00
C ASP A 132 -11.75 -24.28 -3.33
N ARG A 133 -12.80 -24.59 -4.08
CA ARG A 133 -13.13 -23.91 -5.32
C ARG A 133 -14.54 -23.37 -5.22
N VAL A 134 -14.67 -22.05 -5.18
CA VAL A 134 -15.94 -21.37 -4.98
C VAL A 134 -16.23 -20.42 -6.14
N ASP A 135 -17.45 -20.48 -6.68
CA ASP A 135 -17.93 -19.63 -7.78
C ASP A 135 -19.31 -19.06 -7.39
N GLY A 136 -19.38 -17.75 -7.12
CA GLY A 136 -20.61 -17.04 -6.73
C GLY A 136 -21.61 -17.03 -7.87
N GLY A 137 -21.18 -16.59 -9.05
CA GLY A 137 -21.96 -16.62 -10.27
C GLY A 137 -22.49 -15.24 -10.63
N ALA A 138 -23.75 -14.95 -10.34
CA ALA A 138 -24.36 -13.69 -10.71
C ALA A 138 -25.27 -13.18 -9.60
N GLY A 139 -25.03 -11.96 -9.14
CA GLY A 139 -25.62 -11.41 -7.94
C GLY A 139 -24.52 -10.73 -7.14
N ASN A 140 -24.84 -10.19 -5.98
CA ASN A 140 -23.84 -9.65 -5.07
C ASN A 140 -23.55 -10.70 -4.01
N ASP A 141 -22.47 -11.44 -4.21
CA ASP A 141 -22.16 -12.64 -3.46
C ASP A 141 -21.22 -12.34 -2.29
N LEU A 142 -21.37 -13.12 -1.22
CA LEU A 142 -20.44 -13.15 -0.10
C LEU A 142 -19.77 -14.51 -0.05
N ILE A 143 -18.46 -14.52 -0.23
CA ILE A 143 -17.67 -15.74 -0.37
C ILE A 143 -16.56 -15.75 0.67
N PHE A 144 -16.44 -16.88 1.36
CA PHE A 144 -15.30 -17.24 2.20
C PHE A 144 -14.70 -18.53 1.64
N GLY A 145 -13.41 -18.55 1.36
CA GLY A 145 -12.72 -19.77 0.94
C GLY A 145 -12.75 -20.80 2.04
N ASP A 146 -12.65 -20.36 3.30
CA ASP A 146 -12.86 -21.21 4.47
C ASP A 146 -14.19 -20.87 5.19
N GLY A 147 -14.11 -20.07 6.25
CA GLY A 147 -15.23 -19.95 7.18
C GLY A 147 -15.05 -19.01 8.36
N GLU A 148 -15.96 -19.13 9.31
CA GLU A 148 -16.02 -18.25 10.48
C GLU A 148 -15.68 -19.00 11.76
N VAL A 149 -14.79 -18.43 12.55
CA VAL A 149 -14.35 -18.95 13.86
C VAL A 149 -14.64 -17.92 14.93
N ALA A 150 -15.49 -18.28 15.89
CA ALA A 150 -15.89 -17.37 16.97
C ALA A 150 -15.74 -18.00 18.35
N SER A 151 -15.12 -17.29 19.29
CA SER A 151 -14.95 -17.79 20.67
C SER A 151 -14.85 -16.68 21.71
N PHE A 152 -15.14 -16.98 22.98
CA PHE A 152 -14.85 -16.04 24.06
C PHE A 152 -13.37 -16.02 24.47
N THR A 153 -12.62 -17.13 24.33
CA THR A 153 -11.21 -17.15 24.80
C THR A 153 -10.18 -17.25 23.70
N HIS A 154 -10.43 -18.09 22.71
CA HIS A 154 -9.47 -18.34 21.64
C HIS A 154 -10.21 -18.78 20.38
N ALA A 155 -10.06 -17.99 19.31
CA ALA A 155 -10.50 -18.30 17.96
C ALA A 155 -9.23 -18.43 17.10
N GLU A 156 -9.08 -19.56 16.43
CA GLU A 156 -7.95 -19.85 15.54
C GLU A 156 -8.49 -20.34 14.20
N LEU A 157 -8.18 -19.62 13.13
CA LEU A 157 -8.38 -20.05 11.76
C LEU A 157 -6.99 -20.23 11.13
N VAL A 158 -6.76 -21.41 10.55
CA VAL A 158 -5.60 -21.67 9.68
C VAL A 158 -6.16 -21.89 8.30
N GLY A 159 -5.83 -20.96 7.41
CA GLY A 159 -6.29 -20.80 6.05
C GLY A 159 -5.99 -21.96 5.11
N GLY A 160 -6.79 -22.03 4.06
CA GLY A 160 -6.71 -22.98 2.96
C GLY A 160 -5.74 -22.53 1.87
N THR A 161 -5.93 -22.99 0.65
CA THR A 161 -5.29 -22.40 -0.52
C THR A 161 -6.32 -22.51 -1.62
N ASP A 162 -7.06 -21.44 -1.80
CA ASP A 162 -8.38 -21.46 -2.37
C ASP A 162 -8.44 -20.76 -3.71
N LEU A 163 -9.48 -21.09 -4.47
CA LEU A 163 -9.76 -20.48 -5.77
C LEU A 163 -11.20 -19.97 -5.77
N LEU A 164 -11.34 -18.66 -5.73
CA LEU A 164 -12.62 -17.99 -5.59
C LEU A 164 -12.92 -17.13 -6.82
N THR A 165 -14.18 -17.08 -7.20
CA THR A 165 -14.68 -16.23 -8.28
C THR A 165 -16.01 -15.64 -7.86
N GLY A 166 -16.14 -14.30 -7.87
CA GLY A 166 -17.39 -13.59 -7.59
C GLY A 166 -18.35 -13.74 -8.77
N GLY A 167 -17.94 -13.24 -9.93
CA GLY A 167 -18.66 -13.40 -11.18
C GLY A 167 -19.24 -12.08 -11.65
N ARG A 168 -20.57 -11.94 -11.70
CA ARG A 168 -21.23 -10.68 -12.09
C ARG A 168 -21.96 -10.08 -10.90
N GLY A 169 -21.57 -8.90 -10.47
CA GLY A 169 -22.22 -8.14 -9.42
C GLY A 169 -21.20 -7.39 -8.59
N ALA A 170 -21.59 -6.91 -7.42
CA ALA A 170 -20.66 -6.32 -6.47
C ALA A 170 -20.40 -7.35 -5.37
N ASP A 171 -19.33 -8.12 -5.52
CA ASP A 171 -19.05 -9.28 -4.71
C ASP A 171 -18.10 -8.93 -3.55
N THR A 172 -18.16 -9.72 -2.48
CA THR A 172 -17.20 -9.67 -1.38
C THR A 172 -16.58 -11.03 -1.18
N LEU A 173 -15.27 -11.12 -1.40
CA LEU A 173 -14.50 -12.36 -1.31
C LEU A 173 -13.47 -12.24 -0.19
N TYR A 174 -13.40 -13.26 0.64
CA TYR A 174 -12.32 -13.52 1.60
C TYR A 174 -11.66 -14.83 1.16
N GLY A 175 -10.35 -14.83 0.91
CA GLY A 175 -9.64 -16.05 0.52
C GLY A 175 -9.69 -17.11 1.62
N ASP A 176 -9.69 -16.68 2.88
CA ASP A 176 -9.94 -17.54 4.01
C ASP A 176 -11.27 -17.19 4.69
N GLY A 177 -11.23 -16.39 5.75
CA GLY A 177 -12.28 -16.38 6.75
C GLY A 177 -12.11 -15.37 7.87
N THR A 178 -12.85 -15.58 8.95
CA THR A 178 -12.83 -14.67 10.11
C THR A 178 -12.54 -15.38 11.42
N ALA A 179 -11.76 -14.73 12.27
CA ALA A 179 -11.48 -15.12 13.64
C ALA A 179 -11.94 -13.99 14.59
N ASP A 180 -13.06 -14.18 15.28
CA ASP A 180 -13.58 -13.24 16.28
C ASP A 180 -13.42 -13.81 17.70
N SER A 181 -12.78 -13.03 18.57
CA SER A 181 -12.58 -13.43 19.96
C SER A 181 -12.70 -12.30 20.97
N PHE A 182 -13.12 -12.62 22.19
CA PHE A 182 -12.98 -11.66 23.27
C PHE A 182 -11.51 -11.49 23.71
N SER A 183 -10.69 -12.55 23.66
CA SER A 183 -9.33 -12.54 24.23
C SER A 183 -8.19 -12.85 23.25
N SER A 184 -8.37 -13.78 22.31
CA SER A 184 -7.31 -14.17 21.37
C SER A 184 -7.94 -14.59 20.06
N ALA A 185 -7.66 -13.85 18.99
CA ALA A 185 -8.02 -14.18 17.62
C ALA A 185 -6.73 -14.36 16.82
N VAL A 186 -6.57 -15.51 16.18
CA VAL A 186 -5.43 -15.82 15.33
C VAL A 186 -5.97 -16.26 13.98
N LEU A 187 -5.56 -15.55 12.93
CA LEU A 187 -5.72 -15.96 11.55
C LEU A 187 -4.32 -16.21 10.97
N THR A 188 -4.12 -17.37 10.36
CA THR A 188 -2.94 -17.65 9.54
C THR A 188 -3.44 -17.89 8.13
N GLY A 189 -3.05 -17.00 7.23
CA GLY A 189 -3.48 -16.89 5.84
C GLY A 189 -3.14 -18.08 4.97
N GLY A 190 -3.92 -18.22 3.91
CA GLY A 190 -3.79 -19.21 2.86
C GLY A 190 -2.79 -18.80 1.78
N LYS A 191 -3.00 -19.25 0.55
CA LYS A 191 -2.27 -18.76 -0.64
C LYS A 191 -3.25 -18.72 -1.78
N ASP A 192 -4.05 -17.68 -1.82
CA ASP A 192 -5.35 -17.73 -2.44
C ASP A 192 -5.36 -17.06 -3.80
N LYS A 193 -6.36 -17.44 -4.60
CA LYS A 193 -6.59 -16.88 -5.93
C LYS A 193 -8.00 -16.38 -6.04
N LEU A 194 -8.15 -15.07 -6.05
CA LEU A 194 -9.44 -14.40 -6.06
C LEU A 194 -9.65 -13.67 -7.38
N HIS A 195 -10.85 -13.80 -7.92
CA HIS A 195 -11.29 -13.05 -9.10
C HIS A 195 -12.66 -12.41 -8.81
N GLY A 196 -12.73 -11.08 -8.78
CA GLY A 196 -13.97 -10.34 -8.58
C GLY A 196 -14.92 -10.55 -9.75
N GLY A 197 -14.52 -10.08 -10.94
CA GLY A 197 -15.26 -10.26 -12.18
C GLY A 197 -15.84 -8.95 -12.68
N GLU A 198 -17.10 -8.94 -13.08
CA GLU A 198 -17.79 -7.72 -13.51
C GLU A 198 -18.47 -7.05 -12.32
N GLY A 199 -18.05 -5.83 -11.98
CA GLY A 199 -18.72 -4.96 -11.02
C GLY A 199 -17.76 -4.39 -9.98
N ASN A 200 -18.30 -3.83 -8.91
CA ASN A 200 -17.46 -3.16 -7.91
C ASN A 200 -17.21 -4.13 -6.77
N ASP A 201 -16.10 -4.86 -6.84
CA ASP A 201 -15.84 -5.97 -5.93
C ASP A 201 -14.96 -5.54 -4.75
N THR A 202 -15.06 -6.29 -3.66
CA THR A 202 -14.17 -6.20 -2.51
C THR A 202 -13.49 -7.54 -2.27
N LEU A 203 -12.18 -7.58 -2.39
CA LEU A 203 -11.38 -8.80 -2.24
C LEU A 203 -10.41 -8.61 -1.07
N TYR A 204 -10.39 -9.60 -0.18
CA TYR A 204 -9.37 -9.80 0.85
C TYR A 204 -8.68 -11.12 0.54
N GLY A 205 -7.36 -11.12 0.28
CA GLY A 205 -6.67 -12.37 -0.02
C GLY A 205 -6.72 -13.35 1.14
N ASP A 206 -6.81 -12.87 2.38
CA ASP A 206 -7.11 -13.72 3.54
C ASP A 206 -8.48 -13.39 4.15
N GLY A 207 -8.50 -12.55 5.19
CA GLY A 207 -9.57 -12.59 6.18
C GLY A 207 -9.54 -11.50 7.23
N ALA A 208 -10.22 -11.75 8.34
CA ALA A 208 -10.31 -10.79 9.44
C ALA A 208 -10.05 -11.41 10.81
N ALA A 209 -9.14 -10.83 11.59
CA ALA A 209 -8.91 -11.14 12.99
C ALA A 209 -9.40 -9.99 13.88
N MET A 210 -10.38 -10.27 14.73
CA MET A 210 -11.01 -9.27 15.60
C MET A 210 -10.90 -9.65 17.07
N VAL A 211 -10.49 -8.68 17.90
CA VAL A 211 -10.67 -8.77 19.35
C VAL A 211 -11.38 -7.58 19.96
N SER A 212 -12.15 -7.87 21.00
CA SER A 212 -12.78 -6.83 21.81
C SER A 212 -11.80 -6.20 22.80
N THR A 213 -11.91 -6.47 24.10
CA THR A 213 -11.20 -5.72 25.17
C THR A 213 -10.17 -6.60 25.89
N PHE A 214 -8.94 -6.09 26.06
CA PHE A 214 -7.82 -6.79 26.72
C PHE A 214 -7.36 -8.08 26.03
N GLY A 215 -7.56 -8.17 24.72
CA GLY A 215 -7.20 -9.33 23.92
C GLY A 215 -6.04 -9.08 22.95
N THR A 216 -5.70 -10.11 22.19
CA THR A 216 -4.71 -10.05 21.12
C THR A 216 -5.31 -10.57 19.82
N ALA A 217 -5.26 -9.77 18.76
CA ALA A 217 -5.54 -10.21 17.39
C ALA A 217 -4.22 -10.34 16.62
N THR A 218 -4.08 -11.42 15.85
CA THR A 218 -2.95 -11.61 14.95
C THR A 218 -3.46 -12.16 13.63
N LEU A 219 -3.02 -11.52 12.55
CA LEU A 219 -3.17 -12.01 11.18
C LEU A 219 -1.75 -12.18 10.63
N SER A 220 -1.42 -13.39 10.22
CA SER A 220 -0.24 -13.66 9.39
C SER A 220 -0.76 -13.90 7.99
N GLY A 221 -0.35 -13.05 7.06
CA GLY A 221 -0.80 -12.96 5.70
C GLY A 221 -0.41 -14.16 4.85
N GLY A 222 -1.20 -14.38 3.80
CA GLY A 222 -1.00 -15.37 2.76
C GLY A 222 0.10 -14.99 1.79
N HIS A 223 -0.03 -15.39 0.53
CA HIS A 223 0.78 -14.87 -0.58
C HIS A 223 -0.10 -15.08 -1.80
N ASP A 224 -0.87 -14.05 -2.09
CA ASP A 224 -2.14 -14.18 -2.76
C ASP A 224 -2.09 -13.59 -4.15
N THR A 225 -3.09 -13.94 -4.96
CA THR A 225 -3.26 -13.38 -6.29
C THR A 225 -4.68 -12.92 -6.46
N LEU A 226 -4.86 -11.61 -6.52
CA LEU A 226 -6.16 -10.96 -6.60
C LEU A 226 -6.34 -10.31 -7.97
N THR A 227 -7.53 -10.44 -8.54
CA THR A 227 -7.87 -9.77 -9.80
C THR A 227 -9.28 -9.17 -9.72
N GLY A 228 -9.39 -7.84 -9.81
CA GLY A 228 -10.68 -7.13 -9.84
C GLY A 228 -11.42 -7.30 -11.17
N SER A 229 -10.77 -6.93 -12.28
CA SER A 229 -11.27 -6.86 -13.66
C SER A 229 -12.00 -5.57 -14.01
N ASP A 230 -13.33 -5.56 -14.10
CA ASP A 230 -14.10 -4.40 -14.58
C ASP A 230 -14.87 -3.77 -13.42
N GLY A 231 -14.68 -2.49 -13.14
CA GLY A 231 -15.42 -1.76 -12.11
C GLY A 231 -14.49 -1.07 -11.12
N ASN A 232 -15.07 -0.37 -10.14
CA ASN A 232 -14.27 0.28 -9.11
C ASN A 232 -14.09 -0.68 -7.92
N ASN A 233 -12.96 -1.36 -7.90
CA ASN A 233 -12.69 -2.45 -6.97
C ASN A 233 -11.90 -1.98 -5.75
N LEU A 234 -12.00 -2.79 -4.70
CA LEU A 234 -11.29 -2.65 -3.44
C LEU A 234 -10.51 -3.94 -3.15
N LEU A 235 -9.19 -3.90 -3.28
CA LEU A 235 -8.34 -5.08 -3.08
C LEU A 235 -7.43 -4.87 -1.88
N PHE A 236 -7.38 -5.87 -1.00
CA PHE A 236 -6.40 -6.03 0.07
C PHE A 236 -5.73 -7.37 -0.17
N GLY A 237 -4.42 -7.40 -0.40
CA GLY A 237 -3.73 -8.68 -0.63
C GLY A 237 -3.82 -9.59 0.59
N ASP A 238 -3.87 -9.05 1.80
CA ASP A 238 -4.19 -9.84 2.99
C ASP A 238 -5.61 -9.55 3.53
N GLY A 239 -5.69 -8.85 4.65
CA GLY A 239 -6.87 -8.84 5.49
C GLY A 239 -6.89 -7.73 6.54
N THR A 240 -7.65 -7.96 7.60
CA THR A 240 -7.86 -6.93 8.61
C THR A 240 -7.63 -7.43 10.03
N VAL A 241 -6.99 -6.60 10.83
CA VAL A 241 -6.83 -6.74 12.27
C VAL A 241 -7.57 -5.59 12.93
N THR A 242 -8.61 -5.91 13.70
CA THR A 242 -9.39 -4.89 14.43
C THR A 242 -9.34 -5.16 15.92
N ILE A 243 -8.92 -4.14 16.68
CA ILE A 243 -8.80 -4.23 18.14
C ILE A 243 -9.59 -3.14 18.86
N GLN A 244 -10.12 -3.42 20.06
CA GLN A 244 -10.72 -2.39 20.92
C GLN A 244 -9.81 -1.97 22.08
N THR A 245 -10.38 -1.30 23.09
CA THR A 245 -9.60 -0.68 24.16
C THR A 245 -8.85 -1.71 25.02
N GLY A 246 -7.56 -1.50 25.25
CA GLY A 246 -6.69 -2.36 26.07
C GLY A 246 -6.17 -3.62 25.37
N SER A 247 -6.41 -3.77 24.07
CA SER A 247 -5.98 -4.92 23.27
C SER A 247 -4.72 -4.62 22.45
N THR A 248 -4.05 -5.66 21.93
CA THR A 248 -2.92 -5.57 20.98
C THR A 248 -3.29 -6.23 19.65
N GLY A 249 -2.71 -5.74 18.55
CA GLY A 249 -2.94 -6.25 17.20
C GLY A 249 -1.65 -6.33 16.41
N TRP A 250 -1.50 -7.35 15.58
CA TRP A 250 -0.41 -7.45 14.61
C TRP A 250 -0.93 -8.01 13.30
N LEU A 251 -0.65 -7.30 12.22
CA LEU A 251 -0.74 -7.82 10.86
C LEU A 251 0.69 -8.02 10.37
N MET A 252 1.01 -9.23 9.93
CA MET A 252 2.25 -9.53 9.21
C MET A 252 1.80 -9.87 7.81
N GLY A 253 2.04 -9.00 6.84
CA GLY A 253 1.57 -9.23 5.49
C GLY A 253 2.46 -10.16 4.69
N GLY A 254 1.94 -10.58 3.55
CA GLY A 254 2.63 -11.49 2.64
C GLY A 254 2.86 -10.87 1.27
N ASP A 255 3.91 -11.30 0.58
CA ASP A 255 4.20 -10.85 -0.78
C ASP A 255 3.07 -11.23 -1.76
N ASP A 256 2.30 -10.25 -2.20
CA ASP A 256 1.05 -10.39 -2.93
C ASP A 256 1.12 -9.89 -4.39
N LEU A 257 0.21 -10.40 -5.22
CA LEU A 257 0.03 -9.97 -6.61
C LEU A 257 -1.40 -9.48 -6.85
N LEU A 258 -1.56 -8.17 -7.02
CA LEU A 258 -2.84 -7.53 -7.23
C LEU A 258 -2.95 -6.97 -8.65
N THR A 259 -4.08 -7.20 -9.31
CA THR A 259 -4.41 -6.60 -10.61
C THR A 259 -5.84 -6.06 -10.62
N ALA A 260 -6.00 -4.75 -10.76
CA ALA A 260 -7.32 -4.12 -10.66
C ALA A 260 -8.11 -4.18 -11.99
N GLY A 261 -7.48 -3.78 -13.09
CA GLY A 261 -8.08 -3.85 -14.43
C GLY A 261 -8.57 -2.49 -14.92
N THR A 262 -9.88 -2.32 -15.10
CA THR A 262 -10.47 -1.05 -15.54
C THR A 262 -11.38 -0.49 -14.45
N GLY A 263 -11.28 0.81 -14.19
CA GLY A 263 -12.08 1.47 -13.19
C GLY A 263 -11.24 2.38 -12.31
N ASN A 264 -11.86 3.03 -11.34
CA ASN A 264 -11.13 3.77 -10.33
C ASN A 264 -10.98 2.86 -9.11
N ASP A 265 -9.86 2.17 -9.04
CA ASP A 265 -9.61 1.12 -8.07
C ASP A 265 -8.81 1.62 -6.86
N VAL A 266 -8.92 0.89 -5.75
CA VAL A 266 -8.10 1.08 -4.55
C VAL A 266 -7.45 -0.22 -4.16
N LEU A 267 -6.12 -0.24 -4.14
CA LEU A 267 -5.30 -1.41 -3.83
C LEU A 267 -4.46 -1.12 -2.58
N TRP A 268 -4.45 -2.08 -1.66
CA TRP A 268 -3.44 -2.24 -0.61
C TRP A 268 -2.78 -3.60 -0.86
N GLY A 269 -1.46 -3.65 -0.99
CA GLY A 269 -0.78 -4.93 -1.12
C GLY A 269 -0.99 -5.78 0.12
N ASP A 270 -0.89 -5.23 1.33
CA ASP A 270 -1.32 -5.97 2.52
C ASP A 270 -2.79 -5.66 2.93
N GLY A 271 -2.98 -5.06 4.11
CA GLY A 271 -4.24 -5.01 4.83
C GLY A 271 -4.36 -3.83 5.79
N THR A 272 -5.19 -3.98 6.82
CA THR A 272 -5.35 -2.92 7.83
C THR A 272 -5.27 -3.43 9.24
N SER A 273 -4.50 -2.74 10.08
CA SER A 273 -4.28 -3.00 11.49
C SER A 273 -4.80 -1.80 12.29
N THR A 274 -6.08 -1.84 12.67
CA THR A 274 -6.81 -0.68 13.20
C THR A 274 -7.24 -0.83 14.66
N GLY A 275 -7.25 0.28 15.38
CA GLY A 275 -7.64 0.31 16.78
C GLY A 275 -7.45 1.68 17.46
N PRO A 276 -7.83 1.82 18.74
CA PRO A 276 -7.63 3.06 19.48
C PRO A 276 -6.13 3.39 19.62
N THR A 277 -5.75 4.61 19.20
CA THR A 277 -4.37 5.13 19.19
C THR A 277 -4.00 5.85 20.49
N GLY A 278 -2.70 6.08 20.71
CA GLY A 278 -2.19 7.02 21.73
C GLY A 278 -2.29 6.53 23.19
N ARG A 279 -2.20 5.23 23.42
CA ARG A 279 -2.30 4.65 24.76
C ARG A 279 -1.03 4.83 25.57
N ALA A 280 -1.21 5.01 26.89
CA ALA A 280 -0.10 5.13 27.84
C ALA A 280 0.70 3.84 28.05
N ASP A 281 0.18 2.68 27.60
CA ASP A 281 0.85 1.38 27.66
C ASP A 281 1.65 1.04 26.39
N GLY A 282 1.60 1.88 25.35
CA GLY A 282 2.30 1.65 24.08
C GLY A 282 1.65 0.60 23.17
N SER A 283 0.47 0.06 23.51
CA SER A 283 -0.23 -0.93 22.68
C SER A 283 -1.02 -0.27 21.54
N SER A 284 -0.39 -0.13 20.39
CA SER A 284 -1.08 0.17 19.12
C SER A 284 -0.93 -1.04 18.21
N PRO A 285 -1.91 -1.30 17.32
CA PRO A 285 -1.83 -2.44 16.44
C PRO A 285 -0.84 -2.11 15.30
N ASP A 286 0.20 -2.93 15.17
CA ASP A 286 1.29 -2.72 14.21
C ASP A 286 1.02 -3.50 12.92
N LEU A 287 1.73 -3.10 11.85
CA LEU A 287 1.77 -3.78 10.57
C LEU A 287 3.25 -3.95 10.14
N SER A 288 3.60 -5.14 9.66
CA SER A 288 4.82 -5.40 8.90
C SER A 288 4.36 -5.84 7.53
N GLY A 289 4.73 -5.12 6.48
CA GLY A 289 4.28 -5.45 5.13
C GLY A 289 5.12 -6.48 4.40
N GLY A 290 4.54 -7.02 3.33
CA GLY A 290 5.16 -7.93 2.37
C GLY A 290 5.76 -7.20 1.17
N ASP A 291 6.56 -7.89 0.36
CA ASP A 291 7.11 -7.31 -0.88
C ASP A 291 6.10 -7.49 -2.03
N ASP A 292 5.29 -6.47 -2.31
CA ASP A 292 4.09 -6.58 -3.11
C ASP A 292 4.23 -6.15 -4.57
N ARG A 293 3.34 -6.66 -5.42
CA ARG A 293 3.24 -6.25 -6.82
C ARG A 293 1.81 -5.86 -7.19
N LEU A 294 1.63 -4.57 -7.45
CA LEU A 294 0.32 -3.99 -7.75
C LEU A 294 0.29 -3.45 -9.19
N ASP A 295 -0.75 -3.82 -9.94
CA ASP A 295 -1.05 -3.27 -11.26
C ASP A 295 -2.52 -2.78 -11.29
N ALA A 296 -2.72 -1.48 -11.30
CA ALA A 296 -4.05 -0.90 -11.27
C ALA A 296 -4.70 -0.78 -12.66
N GLY A 297 -3.95 -0.89 -13.75
CA GLY A 297 -4.50 -0.75 -15.10
C GLY A 297 -5.05 0.66 -15.39
N ASP A 298 -6.24 0.74 -15.99
CA ASP A 298 -6.82 1.99 -16.49
C ASP A 298 -7.82 2.61 -15.51
N GLY A 299 -7.75 3.92 -15.31
CA GLY A 299 -8.65 4.74 -14.51
C GLY A 299 -7.88 5.56 -13.47
N ALA A 300 -8.57 6.34 -12.64
CA ALA A 300 -7.91 7.14 -11.60
C ALA A 300 -7.85 6.33 -10.30
N ASN A 301 -6.69 5.73 -10.06
CA ASN A 301 -6.49 4.72 -9.02
C ASN A 301 -5.75 5.27 -7.80
N LEU A 302 -5.87 4.52 -6.70
CA LEU A 302 -5.10 4.73 -5.47
C LEU A 302 -4.42 3.43 -5.07
N LEU A 303 -3.10 3.45 -5.02
CA LEU A 303 -2.28 2.29 -4.64
C LEU A 303 -1.50 2.63 -3.37
N TYR A 304 -1.44 1.65 -2.49
CA TYR A 304 -0.52 1.55 -1.36
C TYR A 304 0.16 0.19 -1.51
N GLY A 305 1.48 0.11 -1.52
CA GLY A 305 2.16 -1.18 -1.53
C GLY A 305 1.85 -1.94 -0.25
N ASP A 306 1.98 -1.34 0.93
CA ASP A 306 1.50 -2.00 2.15
C ASP A 306 0.06 -1.60 2.56
N GLY A 307 -0.16 -1.64 3.88
CA GLY A 307 -1.41 -1.34 4.56
C GLY A 307 -1.40 -0.19 5.57
N VAL A 308 -2.47 -0.11 6.35
CA VAL A 308 -2.65 0.94 7.37
C VAL A 308 -2.49 0.38 8.77
N ALA A 309 -1.57 0.94 9.56
CA ALA A 309 -1.39 0.66 10.97
C ALA A 309 -1.83 1.84 11.85
N ALA A 310 -2.52 1.56 12.95
CA ALA A 310 -2.70 2.56 14.02
C ALA A 310 -1.43 2.73 14.88
N GLY A 311 -0.55 1.71 14.88
CA GLY A 311 0.76 1.68 15.52
C GLY A 311 1.88 1.95 14.52
N SER A 312 2.94 1.16 14.56
CA SER A 312 4.05 1.27 13.62
C SER A 312 3.74 0.50 12.33
N LEU A 313 4.19 1.04 11.21
CA LEU A 313 4.32 0.34 9.94
C LEU A 313 5.82 0.12 9.68
N ALA A 314 6.19 -1.11 9.35
CA ALA A 314 7.43 -1.42 8.66
C ALA A 314 7.05 -1.90 7.26
N GLY A 315 7.40 -1.15 6.23
CA GLY A 315 6.98 -1.41 4.86
C GLY A 315 7.85 -2.44 4.15
N GLY A 316 7.27 -3.03 3.11
CA GLY A 316 7.90 -3.96 2.19
C GLY A 316 8.62 -3.28 1.03
N HIS A 317 9.21 -4.06 0.14
CA HIS A 317 9.84 -3.55 -1.08
C HIS A 317 8.93 -3.78 -2.29
N ASP A 318 8.18 -2.74 -2.64
CA ASP A 318 6.99 -2.87 -3.47
C ASP A 318 7.21 -2.45 -4.93
N ALA A 319 6.40 -3.02 -5.82
CA ALA A 319 6.39 -2.70 -7.24
C ALA A 319 4.99 -2.29 -7.69
N LEU A 320 4.77 -0.99 -7.83
CA LEU A 320 3.48 -0.39 -8.16
C LEU A 320 3.44 0.12 -9.59
N HIS A 321 2.39 -0.24 -10.31
CA HIS A 321 2.09 0.27 -11.64
C HIS A 321 0.66 0.79 -11.75
N ALA A 322 0.51 2.07 -12.11
CA ALA A 322 -0.76 2.62 -12.56
C ALA A 322 -0.65 2.94 -14.06
N GLY A 323 -1.67 2.57 -14.84
CA GLY A 323 -1.63 2.62 -16.29
C GLY A 323 -1.98 4.00 -16.84
N SER A 324 -3.26 4.25 -17.07
CA SER A 324 -3.74 5.54 -17.58
C SER A 324 -4.74 6.15 -16.62
N GLY A 325 -4.61 7.44 -16.32
CA GLY A 325 -5.46 8.09 -15.32
C GLY A 325 -4.70 9.15 -14.54
N ASN A 326 -5.38 9.79 -13.59
CA ASN A 326 -4.67 10.62 -12.62
C ASN A 326 -4.57 9.80 -11.35
N ASP A 327 -3.45 9.09 -11.21
CA ASP A 327 -3.25 8.08 -10.19
C ASP A 327 -2.49 8.64 -8.98
N VAL A 328 -2.69 8.00 -7.83
CA VAL A 328 -1.94 8.26 -6.61
C VAL A 328 -1.30 6.96 -6.14
N LEU A 329 0.02 6.97 -6.05
CA LEU A 329 0.81 5.81 -5.60
C LEU A 329 1.57 6.22 -4.34
N TRP A 330 1.51 5.34 -3.34
CA TRP A 330 2.35 5.32 -2.16
C TRP A 330 3.05 3.96 -2.17
N GLY A 331 4.38 3.92 -2.14
CA GLY A 331 5.09 2.64 -2.08
C GLY A 331 4.74 1.91 -0.81
N ASP A 332 4.82 2.54 0.37
CA ASP A 332 4.22 1.93 1.56
C ASP A 332 2.76 2.36 1.85
N GLY A 333 2.29 2.07 3.06
CA GLY A 333 1.02 2.53 3.61
C GLY A 333 1.12 3.68 4.64
N SER A 334 0.45 3.54 5.79
CA SER A 334 0.49 4.59 6.83
C SER A 334 0.52 4.06 8.25
N GLY A 335 1.17 4.80 9.14
CA GLY A 335 1.39 4.43 10.54
C GLY A 335 1.49 5.64 11.46
N ALA A 336 1.57 5.41 12.77
CA ALA A 336 2.02 6.42 13.74
C ALA A 336 3.52 6.73 13.60
N SER A 337 4.29 5.73 13.17
CA SER A 337 5.63 5.82 12.61
C SER A 337 5.74 4.85 11.45
N VAL A 338 6.55 5.22 10.46
CA VAL A 338 6.82 4.42 9.27
C VAL A 338 8.33 4.19 9.18
N ASP A 339 8.71 2.96 8.88
CA ASP A 339 10.02 2.53 8.42
C ASP A 339 9.75 2.00 7.01
N GLY A 340 10.00 2.82 5.99
CA GLY A 340 9.62 2.54 4.62
C GLY A 340 10.59 1.61 3.91
N GLY A 341 10.14 1.02 2.82
CA GLY A 341 10.95 0.15 1.98
C GLY A 341 11.44 0.81 0.70
N ASN A 342 12.34 0.12 0.01
CA ASN A 342 12.86 0.54 -1.28
C ASN A 342 11.93 0.10 -2.40
N ASP A 343 11.21 1.05 -2.97
CA ASP A 343 10.06 0.81 -3.84
C ASP A 343 10.32 1.17 -5.31
N LEU A 344 9.52 0.56 -6.19
CA LEU A 344 9.50 0.82 -7.63
C LEU A 344 8.11 1.26 -8.07
N LEU A 345 7.96 2.55 -8.37
CA LEU A 345 6.69 3.15 -8.75
C LEU A 345 6.69 3.62 -10.22
N ALA A 346 5.63 3.27 -10.96
CA ALA A 346 5.43 3.69 -12.35
C ALA A 346 3.97 4.05 -12.66
N ALA A 347 3.66 5.33 -12.89
CA ALA A 347 2.27 5.81 -13.01
C ALA A 347 1.73 6.01 -14.45
N GLY A 348 2.59 5.92 -15.48
CA GLY A 348 2.12 5.87 -16.87
C GLY A 348 1.61 7.20 -17.45
N GLU A 349 0.34 7.29 -17.86
CA GLU A 349 -0.24 8.48 -18.51
C GLU A 349 -1.23 9.21 -17.60
N GLY A 350 -1.12 10.54 -17.52
CA GLY A 350 -2.02 11.45 -16.83
C GLY A 350 -1.28 12.27 -15.77
N ASN A 351 -2.00 13.03 -14.95
CA ASN A 351 -1.37 13.89 -13.95
C ASN A 351 -1.36 13.15 -12.61
N ASN A 352 -0.24 12.52 -12.31
CA ASN A 352 -0.08 11.56 -11.23
C ASN A 352 0.57 12.19 -10.00
N THR A 353 0.43 11.52 -8.85
CA THR A 353 1.15 11.83 -7.62
C THR A 353 1.79 10.56 -7.07
N LEU A 354 3.11 10.58 -6.93
CA LEU A 354 3.89 9.44 -6.44
C LEU A 354 4.60 9.88 -5.15
N TRP A 355 4.56 9.00 -4.15
CA TRP A 355 5.34 9.02 -2.92
C TRP A 355 6.03 7.67 -2.85
N GLY A 356 7.36 7.61 -2.75
CA GLY A 356 8.05 6.33 -2.60
C GLY A 356 7.66 5.70 -1.29
N ASP A 357 7.82 6.36 -0.14
CA ASP A 357 7.31 5.77 1.10
C ASP A 357 5.87 6.17 1.50
N GLY A 358 5.46 5.64 2.65
CA GLY A 358 4.19 5.88 3.31
C GLY A 358 4.06 7.17 4.11
N ARG A 359 3.13 7.15 5.08
CA ARG A 359 2.77 8.33 5.87
C ARG A 359 2.74 8.07 7.37
N ALA A 360 3.57 8.82 8.10
CA ALA A 360 3.63 8.82 9.56
C ALA A 360 2.72 9.93 10.17
N LEU A 361 1.73 9.53 10.97
CA LEU A 361 0.72 10.39 11.60
C LEU A 361 0.64 10.17 13.11
N SER A 362 1.34 10.98 13.90
CA SER A 362 1.22 10.87 15.36
C SER A 362 1.53 12.18 16.11
N LEU A 363 1.65 12.08 17.43
CA LEU A 363 2.18 13.18 18.24
C LEU A 363 3.68 13.43 17.95
N PHE A 364 4.39 12.38 17.54
CA PHE A 364 5.81 12.37 17.23
C PHE A 364 5.97 11.63 15.89
N GLY A 365 5.52 12.27 14.80
CA GLY A 365 5.59 11.67 13.46
C GLY A 365 7.04 11.37 13.12
N ARG A 366 7.33 10.11 12.80
CA ARG A 366 8.65 9.63 12.38
C ARG A 366 8.50 8.80 11.13
N LEU A 367 9.19 9.21 10.08
CA LEU A 367 9.40 8.45 8.85
C LEU A 367 10.90 8.27 8.65
N GLU A 368 11.29 7.04 8.37
CA GLU A 368 12.60 6.65 7.86
C GLU A 368 12.31 6.07 6.48
N GLY A 369 12.78 6.74 5.43
CA GLY A 369 12.45 6.40 4.05
C GLY A 369 13.43 5.44 3.41
N GLY A 370 12.96 4.75 2.37
CA GLY A 370 13.71 3.82 1.55
C GLY A 370 14.43 4.47 0.37
N ASP A 371 15.34 3.72 -0.25
CA ASP A 371 15.98 4.16 -1.50
C ASP A 371 15.08 3.76 -2.70
N ASP A 372 14.35 4.74 -3.25
CA ASP A 372 13.22 4.51 -4.16
C ASP A 372 13.50 4.81 -5.64
N VAL A 373 12.69 4.21 -6.52
CA VAL A 373 12.74 4.46 -7.96
C VAL A 373 11.35 4.85 -8.49
N LEU A 374 11.19 6.12 -8.85
CA LEU A 374 9.91 6.69 -9.29
C LEU A 374 9.96 7.13 -10.75
N THR A 375 8.98 6.70 -11.55
CA THR A 375 8.78 7.14 -12.94
C THR A 375 7.32 7.55 -13.19
N ALA A 376 7.07 8.84 -13.37
CA ALA A 376 5.68 9.31 -13.51
C ALA A 376 5.14 9.17 -14.94
N GLY A 377 5.94 9.47 -15.96
CA GLY A 377 5.62 9.13 -17.35
C GLY A 377 5.17 10.33 -18.18
N ARG A 378 3.90 10.39 -18.58
CA ARG A 378 3.36 11.53 -19.36
C ARG A 378 2.32 12.25 -18.53
N GLY A 379 2.42 13.56 -18.47
CA GLY A 379 1.44 14.43 -17.84
C GLY A 379 2.12 15.48 -17.01
N ARG A 380 1.37 16.18 -16.19
CA ARG A 380 1.94 17.08 -15.19
C ARG A 380 1.90 16.37 -13.86
N ASP A 381 3.05 15.84 -13.47
CA ASP A 381 3.18 14.91 -12.36
C ASP A 381 3.77 15.58 -11.11
N THR A 382 3.53 14.96 -9.96
CA THR A 382 4.18 15.33 -8.69
C THR A 382 4.85 14.09 -8.11
N LEU A 383 6.14 14.17 -7.82
CA LEU A 383 6.92 13.10 -7.23
C LEU A 383 7.57 13.59 -5.94
N TYR A 384 7.52 12.74 -4.93
CA TYR A 384 8.29 12.79 -3.70
C TYR A 384 9.01 11.45 -3.59
N GLY A 385 10.33 11.43 -3.44
CA GLY A 385 11.06 10.16 -3.28
C GLY A 385 10.61 9.48 -2.00
N ASP A 386 10.64 10.15 -0.85
CA ASP A 386 10.01 9.56 0.35
C ASP A 386 8.54 9.98 0.59
N GLY A 387 8.06 9.67 1.79
CA GLY A 387 6.72 9.90 2.29
C GLY A 387 6.47 11.17 3.13
N GLU A 388 5.46 11.11 4.01
CA GLU A 388 5.08 12.23 4.88
C GLU A 388 5.30 11.94 6.38
N ALA A 389 6.07 12.78 7.07
CA ALA A 389 6.14 12.81 8.53
C ALA A 389 5.30 13.96 9.11
N LEU A 390 4.13 13.64 9.67
CA LEU A 390 3.23 14.61 10.30
C LEU A 390 3.15 14.40 11.81
N GLY A 391 3.56 15.43 12.55
CA GLY A 391 3.64 15.38 14.02
C GLY A 391 3.02 16.58 14.69
N ALA A 392 2.40 16.43 15.87
CA ALA A 392 1.92 17.59 16.65
C ALA A 392 3.04 18.28 17.47
N PHE A 393 3.95 17.48 18.06
CA PHE A 393 5.09 17.99 18.82
C PHE A 393 6.36 18.01 17.97
N SER A 394 6.70 16.87 17.38
CA SER A 394 7.82 16.76 16.44
C SER A 394 7.43 15.97 15.21
N ALA A 395 7.96 16.39 14.06
CA ALA A 395 7.99 15.63 12.82
C ALA A 395 9.46 15.38 12.46
N THR A 396 9.81 14.15 12.15
CA THR A 396 11.16 13.78 11.70
C THR A 396 11.03 12.90 10.48
N LEU A 397 11.65 13.34 9.40
CA LEU A 397 11.85 12.57 8.18
C LEU A 397 13.36 12.41 7.99
N THR A 398 13.79 11.19 7.77
CA THR A 398 15.11 10.87 7.23
C THR A 398 14.85 10.24 5.88
N GLY A 399 15.26 10.89 4.81
CA GLY A 399 15.04 10.39 3.46
C GLY A 399 16.06 9.37 3.02
N GLY A 400 15.67 8.54 2.06
CA GLY A 400 16.53 7.62 1.33
C GLY A 400 17.14 8.27 0.09
N ASN A 401 17.93 7.51 -0.66
CA ASN A 401 18.63 7.99 -1.85
C ASN A 401 17.86 7.56 -3.11
N ASP A 402 17.18 8.52 -3.73
CA ASP A 402 16.12 8.21 -4.66
C ASP A 402 16.47 8.49 -6.13
N ASP A 403 15.93 7.69 -7.04
CA ASP A 403 16.01 7.87 -8.49
C ASP A 403 14.63 8.31 -9.04
N LEU A 404 14.46 9.60 -9.30
CA LEU A 404 13.20 10.21 -9.77
C LEU A 404 13.26 10.63 -11.24
N SER A 405 12.22 10.26 -11.99
CA SER A 405 11.99 10.70 -13.38
C SER A 405 10.57 11.23 -13.59
N GLY A 406 10.44 12.54 -13.85
CA GLY A 406 9.15 13.18 -14.18
C GLY A 406 8.60 12.68 -15.53
N GLY A 407 9.43 12.79 -16.57
CA GLY A 407 9.11 12.26 -17.88
C GLY A 407 8.72 13.36 -18.86
N ALA A 408 7.45 13.48 -19.22
CA ALA A 408 6.99 14.45 -20.19
C ALA A 408 5.81 15.27 -19.68
N GLY A 409 6.02 16.57 -19.52
CA GLY A 409 5.09 17.60 -19.09
C GLY A 409 5.80 18.51 -18.08
N ASP A 410 5.07 19.44 -17.47
CA ASP A 410 5.67 20.40 -16.53
C ASP A 410 5.59 19.83 -15.11
N ASP A 411 6.62 19.10 -14.69
CA ASP A 411 6.59 18.25 -13.50
C ASP A 411 7.09 18.95 -12.22
N ILE A 412 6.76 18.37 -11.06
CA ILE A 412 7.28 18.78 -9.75
C ILE A 412 7.94 17.58 -9.10
N LEU A 413 9.24 17.69 -8.80
CA LEU A 413 10.02 16.66 -8.15
C LEU A 413 10.62 17.20 -6.85
N TRP A 414 10.52 16.40 -5.79
CA TRP A 414 11.23 16.54 -4.54
C TRP A 414 11.98 15.24 -4.30
N GLY A 415 13.29 15.27 -4.06
CA GLY A 415 14.04 14.03 -3.80
C GLY A 415 13.51 13.37 -2.56
N ASP A 416 13.38 14.08 -1.44
CA ASP A 416 12.70 13.52 -0.27
C ASP A 416 11.22 13.92 -0.11
N GLY A 417 10.66 13.54 1.02
CA GLY A 417 9.29 13.84 1.43
C GLY A 417 9.06 15.13 2.26
N LEU A 418 8.03 15.08 3.11
CA LEU A 418 7.53 16.23 3.87
C LEU A 418 7.53 15.99 5.38
N ALA A 419 8.27 16.81 6.14
CA ALA A 419 8.18 16.89 7.60
C ALA A 419 7.36 18.12 8.04
N SER A 420 6.13 17.93 8.53
CA SER A 420 5.26 19.08 8.83
C SER A 420 4.31 18.98 10.03
N ASN A 421 3.57 20.07 10.26
CA ASN A 421 2.55 20.27 11.31
C ASN A 421 3.03 20.25 12.76
N ALA A 422 4.35 20.28 12.98
CA ALA A 422 4.94 20.12 14.31
C ALA A 422 5.42 21.42 14.96
N SER A 423 5.59 21.39 16.29
CA SER A 423 6.33 22.44 17.00
C SER A 423 7.80 22.49 16.58
N SER A 424 8.37 21.33 16.24
CA SER A 424 9.68 21.20 15.61
C SER A 424 9.64 20.17 14.48
N SER A 425 10.06 20.57 13.29
CA SER A 425 10.19 19.67 12.14
C SER A 425 11.65 19.57 11.74
N THR A 426 12.12 18.34 11.54
CA THR A 426 13.46 18.05 11.05
C THR A 426 13.34 17.16 9.82
N LEU A 427 14.03 17.55 8.76
CA LEU A 427 14.26 16.71 7.58
C LEU A 427 15.77 16.52 7.43
N ASN A 428 16.21 15.28 7.28
CA ASN A 428 17.55 14.96 6.80
C ASN A 428 17.37 14.32 5.43
N GLY A 429 17.83 14.99 4.38
CA GLY A 429 17.66 14.49 3.02
C GLY A 429 18.69 13.45 2.64
N GLY A 430 18.32 12.61 1.69
CA GLY A 430 19.18 11.64 1.04
C GLY A 430 19.94 12.22 -0.14
N ASN A 431 20.68 11.37 -0.86
CA ASN A 431 21.52 11.79 -1.98
C ASN A 431 20.87 11.35 -3.28
N ASP A 432 20.22 12.27 -3.96
CA ASP A 432 19.20 11.90 -4.93
C ASP A 432 19.65 12.07 -6.37
N HIS A 433 18.91 11.43 -7.26
CA HIS A 433 19.10 11.45 -8.70
C HIS A 433 17.80 11.86 -9.38
N LEU A 434 17.71 13.14 -9.70
CA LEU A 434 16.48 13.73 -10.22
C LEU A 434 16.61 14.06 -11.71
N PHE A 435 15.62 13.64 -12.50
CA PHE A 435 15.48 13.96 -13.90
C PHE A 435 14.06 14.48 -14.22
N GLY A 436 13.92 15.77 -14.50
CA GLY A 436 12.63 16.38 -14.86
C GLY A 436 12.08 15.79 -16.15
N GLY A 437 12.88 15.86 -17.22
CA GLY A 437 12.57 15.21 -18.48
C GLY A 437 12.29 16.22 -19.59
N ALA A 438 11.04 16.39 -19.99
CA ALA A 438 10.65 17.31 -21.04
C ALA A 438 9.43 18.14 -20.63
N GLY A 439 9.59 19.45 -20.58
CA GLY A 439 8.62 20.40 -20.05
C GLY A 439 9.36 21.40 -19.17
N ASN A 440 8.66 22.32 -18.52
CA ASN A 440 9.28 23.28 -17.63
C ASN A 440 9.12 22.76 -16.19
N ASP A 441 10.16 22.10 -15.72
CA ASP A 441 10.10 21.32 -14.50
C ASP A 441 10.50 22.14 -13.27
N LEU A 442 9.96 21.76 -12.12
CA LEU A 442 10.32 22.28 -10.81
C LEU A 442 10.99 21.17 -10.00
N ILE A 443 12.28 21.30 -9.72
CA ILE A 443 13.04 20.25 -9.05
C ILE A 443 13.68 20.80 -7.78
N HIS A 444 13.45 20.09 -6.68
CA HIS A 444 14.13 20.25 -5.41
C HIS A 444 14.95 18.99 -5.13
N GLY A 445 16.24 19.15 -4.82
CA GLY A 445 17.11 18.05 -4.42
C GLY A 445 16.54 17.30 -3.23
N ASP A 446 16.32 17.98 -2.10
CA ASP A 446 15.68 17.38 -0.93
C ASP A 446 14.18 17.74 -0.78
N GLY A 447 13.58 17.29 0.32
CA GLY A 447 12.19 17.55 0.69
C GLY A 447 11.88 18.89 1.39
N THR A 448 10.78 18.92 2.16
CA THR A 448 10.35 20.13 2.90
C THR A 448 10.19 19.90 4.39
N ALA A 449 10.71 20.84 5.20
CA ALA A 449 10.46 20.95 6.63
C ALA A 449 9.63 22.19 6.98
N PHE A 450 8.47 22.00 7.60
CA PHE A 450 7.58 23.08 8.04
C PHE A 450 7.13 22.93 9.50
N GLY A 451 7.36 23.94 10.34
CA GLY A 451 6.97 23.88 11.76
C GLY A 451 7.15 25.17 12.55
N GLY A 452 7.02 25.07 13.88
CA GLY A 452 7.38 26.16 14.78
C GLY A 452 8.88 26.49 14.71
N THR A 453 9.70 25.44 14.76
CA THR A 453 11.08 25.40 14.25
C THR A 453 11.16 24.40 13.10
N ALA A 454 11.99 24.67 12.10
CA ALA A 454 12.19 23.83 10.94
C ALA A 454 13.68 23.81 10.61
N THR A 455 14.21 22.60 10.52
CA THR A 455 15.61 22.33 10.15
C THR A 455 15.59 21.36 8.98
N LEU A 456 16.35 21.70 7.94
CA LEU A 456 16.68 20.81 6.85
C LEU A 456 18.20 20.64 6.81
N ASN A 457 18.65 19.39 6.77
CA ASN A 457 20.02 19.04 6.42
C ASN A 457 19.93 18.34 5.06
N GLY A 458 20.40 19.01 4.00
CA GLY A 458 20.33 18.47 2.65
C GLY A 458 21.38 17.39 2.42
N GLY A 459 21.09 16.46 1.52
CA GLY A 459 22.05 15.48 1.03
C GLY A 459 22.82 15.98 -0.18
N ILE A 460 23.37 15.08 -0.98
CA ILE A 460 24.24 15.42 -2.12
C ILE A 460 23.54 15.00 -3.40
N ASP A 461 22.94 15.97 -4.08
CA ASP A 461 22.00 15.65 -5.14
C ASP A 461 22.61 15.78 -6.52
N ARG A 462 22.04 15.04 -7.46
CA ARG A 462 22.45 15.07 -8.86
C ARG A 462 21.25 15.35 -9.77
N ILE A 463 21.08 16.62 -10.08
CA ILE A 463 19.87 17.14 -10.73
C ILE A 463 20.09 17.35 -12.23
N VAL A 464 19.10 16.94 -13.02
CA VAL A 464 19.00 17.20 -14.46
C VAL A 464 17.59 17.72 -14.75
N GLY A 465 17.46 18.99 -15.16
CA GLY A 465 16.18 19.52 -15.62
C GLY A 465 15.69 18.76 -16.85
N GLY A 466 16.50 18.77 -17.90
CA GLY A 466 16.15 18.11 -19.16
C GLY A 466 15.79 19.15 -20.19
N LYS A 467 14.77 18.91 -21.01
CA LYS A 467 14.35 19.85 -22.05
C LYS A 467 13.26 20.77 -21.52
N GLY A 468 13.50 22.07 -21.51
CA GLY A 468 12.52 23.09 -21.20
C GLY A 468 13.19 24.30 -20.56
N ASP A 469 12.40 25.14 -19.91
CA ASP A 469 12.95 26.20 -19.08
C ASP A 469 12.75 25.80 -17.61
N ASP A 470 13.71 25.06 -17.04
CA ASP A 470 13.55 24.41 -15.74
C ASP A 470 13.95 25.31 -14.55
N THR A 471 13.37 25.04 -13.38
CA THR A 471 13.74 25.68 -12.11
C THR A 471 14.25 24.64 -11.14
N LEU A 472 15.50 24.79 -10.73
CA LEU A 472 16.26 23.81 -9.97
C LEU A 472 16.70 24.40 -8.63
N TRP A 473 16.48 23.66 -7.56
CA TRP A 473 17.08 23.87 -6.24
C TRP A 473 17.92 22.65 -5.91
N GLY A 474 19.17 22.90 -5.49
CA GLY A 474 20.07 21.84 -5.02
C GLY A 474 19.53 21.14 -3.79
N ASP A 475 18.71 21.85 -3.02
CA ASP A 475 18.23 21.38 -1.74
C ASP A 475 16.72 21.58 -1.59
N GLY A 476 16.24 21.17 -0.43
CA GLY A 476 14.87 21.37 -0.01
C GLY A 476 14.57 22.73 0.63
N GLN A 477 13.42 22.79 1.29
CA GLN A 477 12.94 24.02 1.94
C GLN A 477 12.70 23.83 3.44
N ALA A 478 13.15 24.79 4.25
CA ALA A 478 12.78 24.88 5.67
C ALA A 478 12.03 26.18 5.95
N THR A 479 10.85 26.10 6.58
CA THR A 479 10.03 27.28 6.93
C THR A 479 9.54 27.25 8.38
N THR A 480 9.75 28.35 9.10
CA THR A 480 9.38 28.58 10.51
C THR A 480 8.31 29.68 10.66
N GLY A 481 7.06 29.31 10.92
CA GLY A 481 5.98 30.29 11.14
C GLY A 481 5.84 31.37 10.05
N GLY A 482 6.21 31.04 8.79
CA GLY A 482 6.22 31.95 7.65
C GLY A 482 7.54 32.71 7.40
N ALA A 483 8.61 32.40 8.13
CA ALA A 483 9.98 32.86 7.86
C ALA A 483 10.88 31.68 7.44
N ALA A 484 12.04 31.95 6.84
CA ALA A 484 13.02 30.90 6.52
C ALA A 484 13.46 30.16 7.80
N GLY A 485 13.50 28.83 7.74
CA GLY A 485 14.08 27.95 8.75
C GLY A 485 15.60 27.84 8.65
N VAL A 486 16.16 26.81 9.28
CA VAL A 486 17.58 26.48 9.14
C VAL A 486 17.71 25.49 7.99
N VAL A 487 18.50 25.84 6.97
CA VAL A 487 18.91 24.95 5.89
C VAL A 487 20.43 24.83 5.99
N ALA A 488 20.91 23.62 6.26
CA ALA A 488 22.30 23.23 6.06
C ALA A 488 22.32 22.42 4.77
N GLY A 489 22.97 22.94 3.72
CA GLY A 489 22.82 22.37 2.41
C GLY A 489 23.74 21.21 2.06
N GLY A 490 23.50 20.71 0.86
CA GLY A 490 24.24 19.72 0.12
C GLY A 490 25.48 20.21 -0.61
N ALA A 491 26.11 19.31 -1.35
CA ALA A 491 27.22 19.62 -2.25
C ALA A 491 26.87 19.15 -3.65
N ASP A 492 25.92 19.83 -4.27
CA ASP A 492 25.08 19.26 -5.32
C ASP A 492 25.70 19.36 -6.71
N VAL A 493 25.20 18.55 -7.64
CA VAL A 493 25.69 18.49 -9.01
C VAL A 493 24.55 18.69 -10.00
N PHE A 494 24.54 19.85 -10.63
CA PHE A 494 23.58 20.19 -11.69
C PHE A 494 24.18 19.83 -13.04
N VAL A 495 23.52 18.96 -13.81
CA VAL A 495 24.07 18.44 -15.07
C VAL A 495 23.34 19.01 -16.27
N PHE A 496 24.12 19.60 -17.17
CA PHE A 496 23.60 20.20 -18.40
C PHE A 496 24.10 19.47 -19.64
N ARG A 497 23.19 19.34 -20.60
CA ARG A 497 23.38 18.73 -21.91
C ARG A 497 22.94 19.73 -23.00
N ALA A 498 23.19 19.34 -24.24
CA ALA A 498 22.81 20.16 -25.38
C ALA A 498 21.29 20.17 -25.55
N MET A 499 20.72 21.37 -25.74
CA MET A 499 19.29 21.64 -25.94
C MET A 499 18.42 21.51 -24.67
N ASP A 500 19.03 21.65 -23.49
CA ASP A 500 18.27 21.62 -22.24
C ASP A 500 17.33 22.82 -22.14
N GLY A 501 17.80 24.03 -22.47
CA GLY A 501 16.93 25.19 -22.66
C GLY A 501 17.37 26.34 -21.77
N ARG A 502 16.45 26.99 -21.05
CA ARG A 502 16.78 28.15 -20.19
C ARG A 502 16.51 27.85 -18.72
N ASP A 503 17.47 27.19 -18.12
CA ASP A 503 17.35 26.68 -16.76
C ASP A 503 17.82 27.70 -15.72
N ARG A 504 17.21 27.63 -14.55
CA ARG A 504 17.48 28.52 -13.42
C ARG A 504 17.82 27.68 -12.19
N ILE A 505 19.05 27.81 -11.70
CA ILE A 505 19.44 27.32 -10.39
C ILE A 505 19.22 28.45 -9.38
N MET A 506 18.54 28.13 -8.29
CA MET A 506 18.00 29.14 -7.38
C MET A 506 18.83 29.33 -6.09
N ASP A 507 19.68 28.36 -5.74
CA ASP A 507 20.39 28.28 -4.45
C ASP A 507 21.84 27.78 -4.56
N PHE A 508 22.47 27.88 -5.74
CA PHE A 508 23.85 27.43 -5.95
C PHE A 508 24.84 28.04 -4.94
N ARG A 509 25.59 27.17 -4.26
CA ARG A 509 26.57 27.49 -3.21
C ARG A 509 27.88 26.71 -3.43
N GLY A 510 28.74 27.22 -4.30
CA GLY A 510 30.10 26.64 -4.49
C GLY A 510 30.98 26.58 -3.22
N ALA A 511 30.65 27.34 -2.17
CA ALA A 511 31.32 27.23 -0.86
C ALA A 511 30.94 25.97 -0.08
N GLU A 512 29.76 25.40 -0.34
CA GLU A 512 29.26 24.15 0.26
C GLU A 512 29.69 22.94 -0.56
N GLY A 513 29.94 23.13 -1.85
CA GLY A 513 30.61 22.17 -2.72
C GLY A 513 29.96 21.97 -4.08
N ASP A 514 28.88 22.70 -4.33
CA ASP A 514 28.06 22.60 -5.54
C ASP A 514 28.87 22.75 -6.82
N ARG A 515 28.47 21.99 -7.84
CA ARG A 515 29.13 21.98 -9.14
C ARG A 515 28.14 21.95 -10.30
N LEU A 516 28.59 22.54 -11.39
CA LEU A 516 27.94 22.45 -12.68
C LEU A 516 28.67 21.42 -13.54
N ASP A 517 28.00 20.34 -13.90
CA ASP A 517 28.54 19.34 -14.81
C ASP A 517 28.26 19.71 -16.27
N LEU A 518 29.32 20.20 -16.93
CA LEU A 518 29.31 20.62 -18.32
C LEU A 518 30.13 19.66 -19.20
N ARG A 519 30.48 18.46 -18.71
CA ARG A 519 31.27 17.49 -19.47
C ARG A 519 30.60 17.08 -20.79
N ALA A 520 29.27 17.05 -20.82
CA ALA A 520 28.51 16.75 -22.03
C ALA A 520 28.60 17.86 -23.10
N ALA A 521 28.92 19.09 -22.69
CA ALA A 521 29.13 20.22 -23.58
C ALA A 521 30.51 20.17 -24.27
N ALA A 522 31.47 19.39 -23.76
CA ALA A 522 32.86 19.35 -24.24
C ALA A 522 33.54 20.74 -24.28
N LEU A 523 33.18 21.61 -23.33
CA LEU A 523 33.82 22.90 -23.08
C LEU A 523 35.01 22.72 -22.14
N SER A 524 36.04 23.55 -22.33
CA SER A 524 37.15 23.72 -21.38
C SER A 524 37.00 25.02 -20.60
N TRP A 525 37.75 25.17 -19.49
CA TRP A 525 37.71 26.39 -18.67
C TRP A 525 38.01 27.64 -19.50
N ASN A 526 39.00 27.55 -20.39
CA ASN A 526 39.42 28.65 -21.25
C ASN A 526 38.39 29.02 -22.34
N ASP A 527 37.41 28.17 -22.60
CA ASP A 527 36.31 28.50 -23.52
C ASP A 527 35.26 29.38 -22.83
N LEU A 528 35.15 29.29 -21.50
CA LEU A 528 34.23 30.07 -20.68
C LEU A 528 34.90 31.33 -20.11
N ASP A 529 36.08 31.20 -19.49
CA ASP A 529 36.92 32.29 -18.97
C ASP A 529 37.73 32.93 -20.11
N SER A 530 37.06 33.82 -20.83
CA SER A 530 37.57 34.55 -21.98
C SER A 530 38.59 35.63 -21.62
N THR A 531 38.55 36.14 -20.38
CA THR A 531 39.50 37.12 -19.86
C THR A 531 40.79 36.46 -19.34
N ARG A 532 40.71 35.18 -18.95
CA ARG A 532 41.76 34.35 -18.35
C ARG A 532 42.28 34.87 -17.01
N ASP A 533 41.40 35.45 -16.22
CA ASP A 533 41.74 35.94 -14.88
C ASP A 533 41.39 34.94 -13.77
N GLY A 534 40.79 33.80 -14.14
CA GLY A 534 40.42 32.70 -13.23
C GLY A 534 39.06 32.87 -12.56
N LEU A 535 38.25 33.84 -13.02
CA LEU A 535 36.89 34.08 -12.54
C LEU A 535 35.95 34.16 -13.75
N LEU A 536 34.90 33.35 -13.74
CA LEU A 536 33.84 33.40 -14.74
C LEU A 536 32.76 34.39 -14.29
N ASP A 537 32.76 35.60 -14.85
CA ASP A 537 31.86 36.69 -14.45
C ASP A 537 31.41 37.59 -15.63
N ALA A 538 30.80 38.73 -15.33
CA ALA A 538 30.23 39.65 -16.33
C ALA A 538 31.24 40.21 -17.35
N ASP A 539 32.55 40.13 -17.07
CA ASP A 539 33.58 40.57 -18.01
C ASP A 539 33.83 39.53 -19.13
N ASP A 540 33.28 38.31 -18.99
CA ASP A 540 33.39 37.25 -19.99
C ASP A 540 32.41 37.33 -21.15
N ALA A 541 32.88 36.90 -22.32
CA ALA A 541 32.16 37.07 -23.60
C ALA A 541 30.79 36.37 -23.68
N PHE A 542 30.55 35.36 -22.84
CA PHE A 542 29.35 34.51 -22.85
C PHE A 542 28.53 34.61 -21.56
N VAL A 543 28.88 35.56 -20.70
CA VAL A 543 28.28 35.71 -19.39
C VAL A 543 27.57 37.06 -19.31
N ASP A 544 26.40 37.08 -18.69
CA ASP A 544 25.66 38.28 -18.36
C ASP A 544 25.32 38.25 -16.86
N ALA A 545 25.73 39.27 -16.12
CA ALA A 545 25.34 39.46 -14.72
C ALA A 545 24.18 40.46 -14.60
N SER A 546 23.11 40.24 -15.37
CA SER A 546 21.92 41.08 -15.31
C SER A 546 20.86 40.50 -14.37
N GLY A 547 20.28 41.35 -13.54
CA GLY A 547 19.29 40.94 -12.53
C GLY A 547 19.92 40.68 -11.16
N ASP A 548 19.57 39.54 -10.56
CA ASP A 548 19.95 39.10 -9.20
C ASP A 548 21.02 38.01 -9.18
N GLY A 549 21.64 37.68 -10.32
CA GLY A 549 22.62 36.59 -10.41
C GLY A 549 23.47 36.58 -11.68
N LEU A 550 24.05 35.41 -11.98
CA LEU A 550 24.94 35.15 -13.11
C LEU A 550 24.19 34.36 -14.19
N ALA A 551 24.28 34.75 -15.45
CA ALA A 551 23.70 34.00 -16.57
C ALA A 551 24.77 33.64 -17.60
N ILE A 552 24.83 32.38 -18.02
CA ILE A 552 25.83 31.84 -18.95
C ILE A 552 25.11 31.36 -20.22
N ASP A 553 25.48 31.91 -21.38
CA ASP A 553 24.99 31.45 -22.69
C ASP A 553 25.85 30.28 -23.18
N LEU A 554 25.52 29.07 -22.70
CA LEU A 554 26.21 27.83 -23.06
C LEU A 554 26.13 27.55 -24.57
N GLY A 555 25.02 27.91 -25.22
CA GLY A 555 24.85 27.74 -26.66
C GLY A 555 25.81 28.59 -27.48
N ALA A 556 26.03 29.84 -27.06
CA ALA A 556 27.02 30.73 -27.66
C ALA A 556 28.46 30.24 -27.44
N ALA A 557 28.79 29.75 -26.23
CA ALA A 557 30.10 29.18 -25.93
C ALA A 557 30.41 27.94 -26.80
N LEU A 558 29.40 27.13 -27.08
CA LEU A 558 29.51 25.94 -27.95
C LEU A 558 29.63 26.25 -29.45
N GLY A 559 29.38 27.50 -29.86
CA GLY A 559 29.24 27.86 -31.27
C GLY A 559 28.06 27.18 -31.97
N GLN A 560 27.12 26.60 -31.21
CA GLN A 560 25.95 25.88 -31.69
C GLN A 560 24.69 26.72 -31.45
N GLY A 561 24.38 27.62 -32.38
CA GLY A 561 23.08 28.31 -32.43
C GLY A 561 23.13 29.84 -32.30
N ALA A 562 21.94 30.45 -32.39
CA ALA A 562 21.76 31.88 -32.09
C ALA A 562 21.82 32.10 -30.58
N ARG A 563 22.45 33.21 -30.14
CA ARG A 563 22.56 33.60 -28.73
C ARG A 563 21.21 33.51 -28.00
N GLY A 564 21.22 33.02 -26.76
CA GLY A 564 20.08 33.06 -25.83
C GLY A 564 19.12 31.86 -25.89
N LEU A 565 19.48 30.76 -26.55
CA LEU A 565 18.66 29.53 -26.63
C LEU A 565 19.05 28.45 -25.62
N GLN A 566 20.28 28.49 -25.09
CA GLN A 566 20.77 27.61 -24.03
C GLN A 566 21.39 28.50 -22.95
N MET A 567 20.59 28.84 -21.95
CA MET A 567 20.95 29.80 -20.91
C MET A 567 20.91 29.11 -19.57
N LEU A 568 22.01 29.16 -18.83
CA LEU A 568 22.04 28.76 -17.43
C LEU A 568 22.04 30.01 -16.56
N SER A 569 21.03 30.20 -15.73
CA SER A 569 20.95 31.30 -14.77
C SER A 569 21.16 30.79 -13.35
N LEU A 570 22.07 31.42 -12.62
CA LEU A 570 22.37 31.12 -11.22
C LEU A 570 21.97 32.32 -10.37
N SER A 571 20.94 32.14 -9.54
CA SER A 571 20.43 33.21 -8.69
C SER A 571 21.42 33.52 -7.56
N HIS A 572 21.62 34.80 -7.25
CA HIS A 572 22.50 35.28 -6.17
C HIS A 572 23.99 34.91 -6.28
N VAL A 573 24.43 34.40 -7.44
CA VAL A 573 25.84 34.12 -7.74
C VAL A 573 26.45 35.30 -8.50
N ALA A 574 27.62 35.76 -8.08
CA ALA A 574 28.32 36.88 -8.72
C ALA A 574 29.41 36.45 -9.71
N GLY A 575 29.91 35.21 -9.59
CA GLY A 575 30.92 34.63 -10.46
C GLY A 575 31.26 33.21 -10.01
N LEU A 576 31.89 32.45 -10.90
CA LEU A 576 32.30 31.06 -10.66
C LEU A 576 33.80 30.89 -10.84
N THR A 577 34.35 29.85 -10.21
CA THR A 577 35.73 29.42 -10.33
C THR A 577 35.83 28.07 -11.05
N GLU A 578 37.03 27.68 -11.46
CA GLU A 578 37.24 26.38 -12.14
C GLU A 578 36.80 25.18 -11.29
N THR A 579 36.82 25.30 -9.95
CA THR A 579 36.39 24.21 -9.05
C THR A 579 34.88 24.02 -9.01
N ASP A 580 34.12 25.04 -9.39
CA ASP A 580 32.65 25.01 -9.45
C ASP A 580 32.14 24.29 -10.71
N LEU A 581 33.05 23.94 -11.63
CA LEU A 581 32.71 23.29 -12.89
C LEU A 581 33.33 21.89 -12.99
N LEU A 582 32.59 20.94 -13.54
CA LEU A 582 33.13 19.68 -14.06
C LEU A 582 33.20 19.80 -15.59
N LEU A 583 34.43 19.77 -16.12
CA LEU A 583 34.74 19.99 -17.53
C LEU A 583 35.48 18.77 -18.12
N ALA A 584 35.54 18.71 -19.46
CA ALA A 584 36.07 17.58 -20.21
C ALA A 584 37.60 17.49 -20.27
#